data_AF-A0A4Y2LZQ0-F1
#
_entry.id   AF-A0A4Y2LZQ0-F1
#
_cell.length_a   1.000
_cell.length_b   1.000
_cell.length_c   1.000
_cell.angle_alpha   90.00
_cell.angle_beta   90.00
_cell.angle_gamma   90.00
#
_symmetry.space_group_name_H-M   'P 1'
#
loop_
_entity.id
_entity.type
_entity.pdbx_description
1 polymer ?
#
loop_
_entity_poly.entity_id
_entity_poly.type
_entity_poly.pdbx_seq_one_letter_code
_entity_poly.pdbx_strand_id
1 'polypeptide(L)'
;MPETGPLTRSMDEKFEKLFAMMAEMKAGLEDKMEAGQEEMRVAPAGLEQKMEAGQEEMRSGQEEIKNQIQAHVESQVDEIKIHVDGCIGKIEEEVQCMKGKIDKVESEVQKKIGNLERRISELEARPNNFQTSPELMYARSTIKSLTFDRQTSWTVFKTQFDVVSSTNGWTDFVKASQLVASLRGSAVEVLRGIPADKLTDLTTIEKALESRFGDSHLT
;
A
#
# COMPACT_ATOMS: atom_id res chain seq x y z
N MET A 1 111.99 73.25 14.73
CA MET A 1 111.24 72.39 13.78
C MET A 1 112.25 71.85 12.78
N PRO A 2 112.52 70.53 12.71
CA PRO A 2 113.33 70.00 11.63
C PRO A 2 112.43 69.65 10.44
N GLU A 3 112.81 70.09 9.25
CA GLU A 3 112.16 69.68 8.01
C GLU A 3 112.57 68.24 7.64
N THR A 4 111.57 67.42 7.34
CA THR A 4 111.71 66.05 6.88
C THR A 4 111.88 65.99 5.35
N GLY A 5 112.85 65.22 4.85
CA GLY A 5 113.21 65.13 3.44
C GLY A 5 112.28 64.24 2.58
N PRO A 6 112.41 64.26 1.23
CA PRO A 6 111.47 63.61 0.30
C PRO A 6 111.40 62.07 0.40
N LEU A 7 112.51 61.43 0.79
CA LEU A 7 112.61 59.97 0.90
C LEU A 7 111.85 59.39 2.10
N THR A 8 111.84 60.08 3.24
CA THR A 8 111.09 59.63 4.43
C THR A 8 109.58 59.72 4.20
N ARG A 9 109.13 60.76 3.48
CA ARG A 9 107.72 60.99 3.15
C ARG A 9 107.14 59.91 2.22
N SER A 10 107.95 59.39 1.28
CA SER A 10 107.55 58.31 0.35
C SER A 10 107.43 56.94 1.02
N MET A 11 108.28 56.65 2.02
CA MET A 11 108.18 55.42 2.81
C MET A 11 106.89 55.42 3.64
N ASP A 12 106.57 56.54 4.29
CA ASP A 12 105.33 56.70 5.07
C ASP A 12 104.08 56.51 4.19
N GLU A 13 104.05 57.07 2.97
CA GLU A 13 102.95 56.87 2.01
C GLU A 13 102.73 55.39 1.65
N LYS A 14 103.80 54.60 1.52
CA LYS A 14 103.67 53.16 1.22
C LYS A 14 103.14 52.35 2.41
N PHE A 15 103.56 52.70 3.63
CA PHE A 15 103.04 52.08 4.85
C PHE A 15 101.56 52.43 5.06
N GLU A 16 101.17 53.69 4.86
CA GLU A 16 99.76 54.11 4.95
C GLU A 16 98.88 53.40 3.92
N LYS A 17 99.37 53.23 2.68
CA LYS A 17 98.65 52.48 1.64
C LYS A 17 98.48 51.00 1.99
N LEU A 18 99.46 50.40 2.67
CA LEU A 18 99.38 49.02 3.17
C LEU A 18 98.38 48.90 4.34
N PHE A 19 98.38 49.87 5.27
CA PHE A 19 97.40 49.92 6.36
C PHE A 19 95.98 50.12 5.85
N ALA A 20 95.77 51.01 4.88
CA ALA A 20 94.47 51.20 4.24
C ALA A 20 93.98 49.91 3.57
N MET A 21 94.86 49.19 2.87
CA MET A 21 94.51 47.92 2.23
C MET A 21 94.18 46.82 3.26
N MET A 22 94.90 46.77 4.38
CA MET A 22 94.56 45.86 5.50
C MET A 22 93.24 46.23 6.17
N ALA A 23 92.95 47.54 6.32
CA ALA A 23 91.70 48.02 6.88
C ALA A 23 90.51 47.66 5.97
N GLU A 24 90.63 47.85 4.66
CA GLU A 24 89.61 47.44 3.67
C GLU A 24 89.41 45.92 3.66
N MET A 25 90.48 45.13 3.68
CA MET A 25 90.39 43.67 3.71
C MET A 25 89.72 43.18 4.99
N LYS A 26 90.05 43.80 6.13
CA LYS A 26 89.44 43.49 7.41
C LYS A 26 87.95 43.85 7.41
N ALA A 27 87.60 45.08 7.01
CA ALA A 27 86.21 45.52 6.91
C ALA A 27 85.39 44.61 5.98
N GLY A 28 85.89 44.28 4.80
CA GLY A 28 85.21 43.37 3.87
C GLY A 28 85.11 41.92 4.35
N LEU A 29 85.95 41.49 5.30
CA LEU A 29 85.84 40.19 5.95
C LEU A 29 84.80 40.24 7.08
N GLU A 30 84.77 41.33 7.84
CA GLU A 30 83.81 41.61 8.92
C GLU A 30 82.38 41.69 8.36
N ASP A 31 82.18 42.45 7.26
CA ASP A 31 80.89 42.57 6.56
C ASP A 31 80.36 41.21 6.07
N LYS A 32 81.24 40.34 5.53
CA LYS A 32 80.86 38.98 5.09
C LYS A 32 80.51 38.08 6.27
N MET A 33 81.19 38.25 7.40
CA MET A 33 80.91 37.48 8.60
C MET A 33 79.57 37.89 9.21
N GLU A 34 79.28 39.19 9.28
CA GLU A 34 77.97 39.71 9.70
C GLU A 34 76.87 39.25 8.75
N ALA A 35 77.06 39.36 7.42
CA ALA A 35 76.08 38.90 6.44
C ALA A 35 75.80 37.39 6.55
N GLY A 36 76.84 36.57 6.76
CA GLY A 36 76.70 35.12 6.93
C GLY A 36 76.06 34.74 8.27
N GLN A 37 76.34 35.47 9.36
CA GLN A 37 75.67 35.28 10.64
C GLN A 37 74.19 35.69 10.57
N GLU A 38 73.89 36.81 9.91
CA GLU A 38 72.52 37.27 9.74
C GLU A 38 71.73 36.27 8.89
N GLU A 39 72.25 35.79 7.76
CA GLU A 39 71.59 34.74 6.96
C GLU A 39 71.29 33.48 7.80
N MET A 40 72.26 33.03 8.61
CA MET A 40 72.07 31.88 9.50
C MET A 40 71.00 32.14 10.57
N ARG A 41 70.81 33.41 10.95
CA ARG A 41 69.81 33.83 11.92
C ARG A 41 68.41 33.93 11.31
N VAL A 42 68.28 34.35 10.04
CA VAL A 42 66.96 34.47 9.36
C VAL A 42 66.48 33.18 8.70
N ALA A 43 67.37 32.28 8.28
CA ALA A 43 66.99 31.04 7.60
C ALA A 43 65.98 30.15 8.36
N PRO A 44 66.11 29.94 9.69
CA PRO A 44 65.12 29.19 10.47
C PRO A 44 63.74 29.87 10.50
N ALA A 45 63.71 31.19 10.67
CA ALA A 45 62.47 31.96 10.73
C ALA A 45 61.71 31.93 9.38
N GLY A 46 62.43 31.99 8.25
CA GLY A 46 61.81 31.85 6.93
C GLY A 46 61.24 30.44 6.67
N LEU A 47 61.82 29.40 7.27
CA LEU A 47 61.33 28.03 7.16
C LEU A 47 60.11 27.79 8.05
N GLU A 48 60.11 28.36 9.27
CA GLU A 48 58.98 28.35 10.20
C GLU A 48 57.77 29.08 9.59
N GLN A 49 57.98 30.27 9.03
CA GLN A 49 56.91 31.04 8.38
C GLN A 49 56.28 30.30 7.18
N LYS A 50 57.07 29.55 6.40
CA LYS A 50 56.54 28.70 5.32
C LYS A 50 55.73 27.52 5.84
N MET A 51 56.14 26.94 6.97
CA MET A 51 55.40 25.85 7.61
C MET A 51 54.06 26.34 8.17
N GLU A 52 54.07 27.49 8.83
CA GLU A 52 52.86 28.15 9.33
C GLU A 52 51.90 28.49 8.18
N ALA A 53 52.41 29.12 7.10
CA ALA A 53 51.60 29.44 5.93
C ALA A 53 50.99 28.19 5.28
N GLY A 54 51.77 27.11 5.11
CA GLY A 54 51.26 25.85 4.56
C GLY A 54 50.24 25.16 5.48
N GLN A 55 50.40 25.30 6.80
CA GLN A 55 49.44 24.77 7.77
C GLN A 55 48.13 25.58 7.77
N GLU A 56 48.22 26.89 7.61
CA GLU A 56 47.06 27.78 7.52
C GLU A 56 46.28 27.58 6.22
N GLU A 57 46.96 27.42 5.07
CA GLU A 57 46.33 27.01 3.81
C GLU A 57 45.62 25.65 3.92
N MET A 58 46.23 24.68 4.59
CA MET A 58 45.59 23.38 4.81
C MET A 58 44.34 23.51 5.68
N ARG A 59 44.40 24.33 6.73
CA ARG A 59 43.25 24.57 7.60
C ARG A 59 42.12 25.29 6.86
N SER A 60 42.43 26.34 6.10
CA SER A 60 41.43 27.09 5.34
C SER A 60 40.80 26.24 4.23
N GLY A 61 41.60 25.44 3.51
CA GLY A 61 41.09 24.50 2.51
C GLY A 61 40.18 23.42 3.11
N GLN A 62 40.51 22.89 4.29
CA GLN A 62 39.63 21.96 5.02
C GLN A 62 38.31 22.62 5.43
N GLU A 63 38.36 23.86 5.91
CA GLU A 63 37.19 24.62 6.33
C GLU A 63 36.28 24.97 5.14
N GLU A 64 36.87 25.33 3.99
CA GLU A 64 36.13 25.56 2.75
C GLU A 64 35.40 24.29 2.29
N ILE A 65 36.09 23.15 2.22
CA ILE A 65 35.50 21.87 1.85
C ILE A 65 34.35 21.50 2.81
N LYS A 66 34.57 21.68 4.12
CA LYS A 66 33.54 21.42 5.13
C LYS A 66 32.30 22.29 4.92
N ASN A 67 32.50 23.59 4.69
CA ASN A 67 31.40 24.54 4.47
C ASN A 67 30.64 24.23 3.17
N GLN A 68 31.33 23.85 2.10
CA GLN A 68 30.69 23.44 0.84
C GLN A 68 29.86 22.16 1.02
N ILE A 69 30.41 21.14 1.69
CA ILE A 69 29.68 19.90 1.97
C ILE A 69 28.45 20.20 2.83
N GLN A 70 28.61 21.00 3.88
CA GLN A 70 27.51 21.37 4.77
C GLN A 70 26.40 22.10 4.00
N ALA A 71 26.74 23.13 3.20
CA ALA A 71 25.78 23.87 2.41
C ALA A 71 25.06 22.97 1.36
N HIS A 72 25.80 22.04 0.74
CA HIS A 72 25.20 21.10 -0.22
C HIS A 72 24.19 20.16 0.46
N VAL A 73 24.55 19.62 1.63
CA VAL A 73 23.65 18.74 2.40
C VAL A 73 22.42 19.51 2.88
N GLU A 74 22.59 20.73 3.40
CA GLU A 74 21.47 21.58 3.81
C GLU A 74 20.52 21.85 2.63
N SER A 75 21.06 22.23 1.47
CA SER A 75 20.26 22.46 0.27
C SER A 75 19.53 21.20 -0.21
N GLN A 76 20.15 20.02 -0.16
CA GLN A 76 19.51 18.77 -0.56
C GLN A 76 18.39 18.38 0.41
N VAL A 77 18.60 18.58 1.71
CA VAL A 77 17.58 18.33 2.74
C VAL A 77 16.37 19.24 2.52
N ASP A 78 16.59 20.53 2.21
CA ASP A 78 15.52 21.47 1.91
C ASP A 78 14.74 21.08 0.65
N GLU A 79 15.42 20.66 -0.42
CA GLU A 79 14.76 20.19 -1.65
C GLU A 79 13.91 18.93 -1.40
N ILE A 80 14.46 17.96 -0.66
CA ILE A 80 13.73 16.74 -0.27
C ILE A 80 12.51 17.11 0.58
N LYS A 81 12.65 18.04 1.52
CA LYS A 81 11.56 18.51 2.36
C LYS A 81 10.43 19.11 1.52
N ILE A 82 10.76 20.00 0.57
CA ILE A 82 9.78 20.58 -0.35
C ILE A 82 9.05 19.49 -1.15
N HIS A 83 9.79 18.47 -1.63
CA HIS A 83 9.19 17.37 -2.38
C HIS A 83 8.24 16.54 -1.51
N VAL A 84 8.64 16.20 -0.29
CA VAL A 84 7.84 15.44 0.67
C VAL A 84 6.58 16.22 1.06
N ASP A 85 6.70 17.51 1.39
CA ASP A 85 5.55 18.36 1.71
C ASP A 85 4.56 18.44 0.53
N GLY A 86 5.07 18.53 -0.70
CA GLY A 86 4.24 18.48 -1.91
C GLY A 86 3.54 17.14 -2.14
N CYS A 87 4.20 16.03 -1.84
CA CYS A 87 3.57 14.70 -1.86
C CYS A 87 2.50 14.56 -0.78
N ILE A 88 2.75 15.04 0.44
CA ILE A 88 1.79 15.04 1.54
C ILE A 88 0.53 15.82 1.14
N GLY A 89 0.68 17.03 0.60
CA GLY A 89 -0.46 17.85 0.18
C GLY A 89 -1.35 17.17 -0.86
N LYS A 90 -0.75 16.50 -1.87
CA LYS A 90 -1.52 15.73 -2.86
C LYS A 90 -2.31 14.58 -2.23
N ILE A 91 -1.69 13.85 -1.30
CA ILE A 91 -2.36 12.76 -0.59
C ILE A 91 -3.52 13.30 0.25
N GLU A 92 -3.32 14.43 0.95
CA GLU A 92 -4.38 15.07 1.73
C GLU A 92 -5.57 15.48 0.87
N GLU A 93 -5.33 16.07 -0.30
CA GLU A 93 -6.38 16.42 -1.27
C GLU A 93 -7.17 15.19 -1.74
N GLU A 94 -6.48 14.10 -2.10
CA GLU A 94 -7.13 12.86 -2.51
C GLU A 94 -7.95 12.24 -1.38
N VAL A 95 -7.44 12.24 -0.15
CA VAL A 95 -8.14 11.75 1.04
C VAL A 95 -9.42 12.56 1.30
N GLN A 96 -9.36 13.89 1.21
CA GLN A 96 -10.56 14.74 1.36
C GLN A 96 -11.58 14.51 0.24
N CYS A 97 -11.12 14.33 -1.00
CA CYS A 97 -11.99 13.98 -2.12
C CYS A 97 -12.71 12.64 -1.89
N MET A 98 -11.96 11.61 -1.47
CA MET A 98 -12.52 10.30 -1.16
C MET A 98 -13.52 10.35 -0.01
N LYS A 99 -13.22 11.10 1.04
CA LYS A 99 -14.15 11.33 2.15
C LYS A 99 -15.48 11.90 1.67
N GLY A 100 -15.46 12.95 0.84
CA GLY A 100 -16.70 13.52 0.29
C GLY A 100 -17.48 12.56 -0.62
N LYS A 101 -16.80 11.68 -1.36
CA LYS A 101 -17.46 10.62 -2.14
C LYS A 101 -18.13 9.58 -1.24
N ILE A 102 -17.49 9.19 -0.14
CA ILE A 102 -18.05 8.27 0.86
C ILE A 102 -19.30 8.87 1.48
N ASP A 103 -19.24 10.12 1.94
CA ASP A 103 -20.39 10.82 2.55
C ASP A 103 -21.60 10.86 1.60
N LYS A 104 -21.34 11.11 0.30
CA LYS A 104 -22.39 11.10 -0.73
C LYS A 104 -23.01 9.71 -0.92
N VAL A 105 -22.19 8.66 -0.95
CA VAL A 105 -22.67 7.27 -1.06
C VAL A 105 -23.49 6.89 0.17
N GLU A 106 -23.02 7.25 1.37
CA GLU A 106 -23.73 7.00 2.63
C GLU A 106 -25.12 7.66 2.61
N SER A 107 -25.20 8.93 2.23
CA SER A 107 -26.47 9.66 2.10
C SER A 107 -27.45 8.98 1.14
N GLU A 108 -26.99 8.56 -0.04
CA GLU A 108 -27.83 7.88 -1.04
C GLU A 108 -28.31 6.51 -0.55
N VAL A 109 -27.46 5.76 0.15
CA VAL A 109 -27.82 4.47 0.75
C VAL A 109 -28.86 4.67 1.85
N GLN A 110 -28.65 5.61 2.77
CA GLN A 110 -29.61 5.94 3.84
C GLN A 110 -30.97 6.34 3.25
N LYS A 111 -30.99 7.18 2.21
CA LYS A 111 -32.22 7.58 1.51
C LYS A 111 -32.95 6.38 0.88
N LYS A 112 -32.21 5.46 0.24
CA LYS A 112 -32.80 4.24 -0.34
C LYS A 112 -33.37 3.32 0.73
N ILE A 113 -32.68 3.16 1.86
CA ILE A 113 -33.17 2.38 3.01
C ILE A 113 -34.50 2.97 3.52
N GLY A 114 -34.55 4.27 3.80
CA GLY A 114 -35.79 4.91 4.26
C GLY A 114 -36.96 4.81 3.27
N ASN A 115 -36.67 4.81 1.96
CA ASN A 115 -37.69 4.55 0.94
C ASN A 115 -38.21 3.10 1.00
N LEU A 116 -37.32 2.13 1.17
CA LEU A 116 -37.70 0.72 1.29
C LEU A 116 -38.49 0.46 2.57
N GLU A 117 -38.07 0.99 3.72
CA GLU A 117 -38.79 0.88 4.98
C GLU A 117 -40.23 1.42 4.85
N ARG A 118 -40.41 2.60 4.24
CA ARG A 118 -41.74 3.16 3.98
C ARG A 118 -42.59 2.25 3.08
N ARG A 119 -42.02 1.73 1.99
CA ARG A 119 -42.74 0.81 1.07
C ARG A 119 -43.14 -0.50 1.76
N ILE A 120 -42.29 -1.01 2.66
CA ILE A 120 -42.60 -2.18 3.48
C ILE A 120 -43.77 -1.86 4.41
N SER A 121 -43.74 -0.74 5.13
CA SER A 121 -44.87 -0.32 5.99
C SER A 121 -46.17 -0.12 5.20
N GLU A 122 -46.12 0.47 4.00
CA GLU A 122 -47.29 0.61 3.12
C GLU A 122 -47.86 -0.76 2.69
N LEU A 123 -47.00 -1.75 2.43
CA LEU A 123 -47.42 -3.10 2.08
C LEU A 123 -47.99 -3.87 3.28
N GLU A 124 -47.38 -3.73 4.46
CA GLU A 124 -47.87 -4.33 5.71
C GLU A 124 -49.20 -3.74 6.16
N ALA A 125 -49.42 -2.44 5.96
CA ALA A 125 -50.66 -1.75 6.30
C ALA A 125 -51.80 -2.01 5.31
N ARG A 126 -51.50 -2.51 4.10
CA ARG A 126 -52.52 -2.86 3.10
C ARG A 126 -53.23 -4.14 3.57
N PRO A 127 -54.55 -4.10 3.86
CA PRO A 127 -55.29 -5.32 4.12
C PRO A 127 -55.12 -6.24 2.91
N ASN A 128 -54.83 -7.52 3.13
CA ASN A 128 -54.78 -8.56 2.10
C ASN A 128 -56.16 -8.74 1.46
N ASN A 129 -56.60 -7.75 0.69
CA ASN A 129 -57.63 -7.90 -0.32
C ASN A 129 -56.91 -8.34 -1.59
N PHE A 130 -56.39 -9.58 -1.58
CA PHE A 130 -56.53 -10.34 -2.81
C PHE A 130 -58.02 -10.26 -3.11
N GLN A 131 -58.38 -9.53 -4.16
CA GLN A 131 -59.72 -9.55 -4.68
C GLN A 131 -60.00 -11.02 -4.97
N THR A 132 -60.72 -11.67 -4.07
CA THR A 132 -61.32 -12.98 -4.27
C THR A 132 -62.38 -12.78 -5.34
N SER A 133 -61.92 -12.59 -6.58
CA SER A 133 -62.79 -12.60 -7.74
C SER A 133 -63.46 -13.98 -7.75
N PRO A 134 -64.79 -14.05 -7.83
CA PRO A 134 -65.50 -15.31 -8.07
C PRO A 134 -64.98 -16.04 -9.33
N GLU A 135 -64.35 -15.33 -10.27
CA GLU A 135 -63.79 -15.91 -11.50
C GLU A 135 -62.51 -16.70 -11.23
N LEU A 136 -61.71 -16.34 -10.21
CA LEU A 136 -60.57 -17.15 -9.77
C LEU A 136 -60.97 -18.33 -8.89
N MET A 137 -62.15 -18.31 -8.26
CA MET A 137 -62.70 -19.50 -7.62
C MET A 137 -63.02 -20.61 -8.64
N TYR A 138 -63.40 -20.24 -9.87
CA TYR A 138 -63.69 -21.19 -10.95
C TYR A 138 -62.47 -21.63 -11.76
N ALA A 139 -61.34 -20.91 -11.70
CA ALA A 139 -60.08 -21.36 -12.33
C ALA A 139 -59.37 -22.46 -11.51
N ARG A 140 -59.66 -22.57 -10.21
CA ARG A 140 -59.15 -23.66 -9.39
C ARG A 140 -60.02 -24.90 -9.57
N SER A 141 -59.87 -25.55 -10.74
CA SER A 141 -60.20 -26.96 -10.86
C SER A 141 -59.29 -27.72 -9.89
N THR A 142 -59.74 -27.84 -8.65
CA THR A 142 -59.08 -28.67 -7.65
C THR A 142 -59.38 -30.10 -8.06
N ILE A 143 -58.61 -30.60 -9.03
CA ILE A 143 -58.62 -32.02 -9.40
C ILE A 143 -58.47 -32.76 -8.08
N LYS A 144 -59.44 -33.64 -7.79
CA LYS A 144 -59.53 -34.37 -6.51
C LYS A 144 -58.16 -34.94 -6.17
N SER A 145 -57.77 -34.86 -4.89
CA SER A 145 -56.51 -35.43 -4.43
C SER A 145 -56.41 -36.88 -4.87
N LEU A 146 -55.41 -37.17 -5.69
CA LEU A 146 -55.09 -38.53 -6.11
C LEU A 146 -54.76 -39.34 -4.85
N THR A 147 -55.20 -40.58 -4.80
CA THR A 147 -54.89 -41.49 -3.69
C THR A 147 -54.12 -42.67 -4.25
N PHE A 148 -53.02 -43.04 -3.59
CA PHE A 148 -52.25 -44.24 -3.91
C PHE A 148 -52.34 -45.20 -2.72
N ASP A 149 -53.16 -46.22 -2.88
CA ASP A 149 -53.41 -47.28 -1.90
C ASP A 149 -53.02 -48.68 -2.44
N ARG A 150 -52.31 -48.71 -3.58
CA ARG A 150 -51.93 -49.90 -4.37
C ARG A 150 -53.06 -50.61 -5.13
N GLN A 151 -54.24 -50.03 -5.26
CA GLN A 151 -55.26 -50.57 -6.16
C GLN A 151 -54.87 -50.44 -7.65
N THR A 152 -54.10 -49.41 -7.99
CA THR A 152 -53.47 -49.22 -9.31
C THR A 152 -51.96 -49.45 -9.20
N SER A 153 -51.32 -49.84 -10.30
CA SER A 153 -49.86 -49.96 -10.32
C SER A 153 -49.21 -48.59 -10.12
N TRP A 154 -48.01 -48.57 -9.53
CA TRP A 154 -47.25 -47.36 -9.28
C TRP A 154 -47.01 -46.56 -10.58
N THR A 155 -46.68 -47.23 -11.68
CA THR A 155 -46.48 -46.63 -13.00
C THR A 155 -47.73 -45.87 -13.50
N VAL A 156 -48.92 -46.46 -13.32
CA VAL A 156 -50.19 -45.83 -13.72
C VAL A 156 -50.50 -44.62 -12.83
N PHE A 157 -50.30 -44.75 -11.52
CA PHE A 157 -50.49 -43.63 -10.58
C PHE A 157 -49.52 -42.48 -10.89
N LYS A 158 -48.23 -42.76 -11.10
CA LYS A 158 -47.20 -41.75 -11.41
C LYS A 158 -47.54 -40.98 -12.68
N THR A 159 -47.98 -41.67 -13.73
CA THR A 159 -48.42 -41.03 -14.98
C THR A 159 -49.58 -40.07 -14.76
N GLN A 160 -50.59 -40.47 -13.97
CA GLN A 160 -51.72 -39.61 -13.63
C GLN A 160 -51.28 -38.40 -12.78
N PHE A 161 -50.40 -38.64 -11.82
CA PHE A 161 -49.83 -37.61 -10.96
C PHE A 161 -49.02 -36.57 -11.75
N ASP A 162 -48.24 -37.01 -12.74
CA ASP A 162 -47.44 -36.13 -13.60
C ASP A 162 -48.32 -35.26 -14.50
N VAL A 163 -49.39 -35.83 -15.07
CA VAL A 163 -50.38 -35.08 -15.86
C VAL A 163 -51.06 -34.02 -15.00
N VAL A 164 -51.51 -34.38 -13.80
CA VAL A 164 -52.19 -33.47 -12.88
C VAL A 164 -51.25 -32.38 -12.38
N SER A 165 -50.01 -32.72 -12.01
CA SER A 165 -49.05 -31.75 -11.50
C SER A 165 -48.60 -30.77 -12.59
N SER A 166 -48.43 -31.25 -13.83
CA SER A 166 -48.06 -30.41 -14.98
C SER A 166 -49.19 -29.45 -15.35
N THR A 167 -50.44 -29.94 -15.40
CA THR A 167 -51.63 -29.11 -15.69
C THR A 167 -51.82 -28.03 -14.63
N ASN A 168 -51.46 -28.32 -13.38
CA ASN A 168 -51.57 -27.38 -12.27
C ASN A 168 -50.30 -26.53 -12.02
N GLY A 169 -49.25 -26.68 -12.83
CA GLY A 169 -48.01 -25.92 -12.68
C GLY A 169 -47.32 -26.11 -11.31
N TRP A 170 -47.42 -27.29 -10.71
CA TRP A 170 -46.81 -27.55 -9.40
C TRP A 170 -45.28 -27.52 -9.48
N THR A 171 -44.66 -26.81 -8.54
CA THR A 171 -43.21 -26.89 -8.31
C THR A 171 -42.84 -28.23 -7.69
N ASP A 172 -41.58 -28.65 -7.80
CA ASP A 172 -41.13 -29.95 -7.26
C ASP A 172 -41.38 -30.08 -5.75
N PHE A 173 -41.30 -28.97 -5.00
CA PHE A 173 -41.68 -28.93 -3.59
C PHE A 173 -43.16 -29.24 -3.36
N VAL A 174 -44.04 -28.65 -4.18
CA VAL A 174 -45.49 -28.91 -4.12
C VAL A 174 -45.79 -30.35 -4.57
N LYS A 175 -45.11 -30.85 -5.61
CA LYS A 175 -45.23 -32.25 -6.05
C LYS A 175 -44.82 -33.22 -4.95
N ALA A 176 -43.68 -33.01 -4.29
CA ALA A 176 -43.23 -33.86 -3.18
C ALA A 176 -44.28 -33.90 -2.05
N SER A 177 -44.78 -32.73 -1.65
CA SER A 177 -45.79 -32.62 -0.59
C SER A 177 -47.10 -33.30 -0.95
N GLN A 178 -47.58 -33.12 -2.20
CA GLN A 178 -48.80 -33.76 -2.68
C GLN A 178 -48.63 -35.27 -2.83
N LEU A 179 -47.47 -35.73 -3.31
CA LEU A 179 -47.18 -37.16 -3.46
C LEU A 179 -47.21 -37.86 -2.10
N VAL A 180 -46.58 -37.27 -1.08
CA VAL A 180 -46.66 -37.76 0.32
C VAL A 180 -48.11 -37.76 0.82
N ALA A 181 -48.85 -36.68 0.58
CA ALA A 181 -50.24 -36.54 1.00
C ALA A 181 -51.20 -37.49 0.25
N SER A 182 -50.81 -38.02 -0.91
CA SER A 182 -51.58 -39.00 -1.69
C SER A 182 -51.44 -40.43 -1.20
N LEU A 183 -50.38 -40.78 -0.46
CA LEU A 183 -50.15 -42.15 0.01
C LEU A 183 -51.18 -42.56 1.06
N ARG A 184 -51.75 -43.76 0.93
CA ARG A 184 -52.68 -44.35 1.89
C ARG A 184 -52.34 -45.82 2.16
N GLY A 185 -52.78 -46.32 3.32
CA GLY A 185 -52.57 -47.71 3.71
C GLY A 185 -51.09 -48.13 3.66
N SER A 186 -50.82 -49.32 3.11
CA SER A 186 -49.45 -49.88 3.05
C SER A 186 -48.44 -49.06 2.24
N ALA A 187 -48.90 -48.12 1.40
CA ALA A 187 -48.03 -47.22 0.65
C ALA A 187 -47.32 -46.18 1.53
N VAL A 188 -47.97 -45.73 2.62
CA VAL A 188 -47.40 -44.76 3.57
C VAL A 188 -46.16 -45.32 4.27
N GLU A 189 -46.09 -46.64 4.45
CA GLU A 189 -44.95 -47.31 5.10
C GLU A 189 -43.62 -47.09 4.36
N VAL A 190 -43.63 -46.68 3.08
CA VAL A 190 -42.40 -46.26 2.36
C VAL A 190 -41.73 -45.08 3.05
N LEU A 191 -42.52 -44.17 3.62
CA LEU A 191 -42.01 -42.95 4.23
C LEU A 191 -41.19 -43.22 5.49
N ARG A 192 -41.39 -44.37 6.17
CA ARG A 192 -40.62 -44.74 7.36
C ARG A 192 -39.12 -44.93 7.07
N GLY A 193 -38.77 -45.25 5.83
CA GLY A 193 -37.39 -45.41 5.38
C GLY A 193 -36.70 -44.11 4.94
N ILE A 194 -37.43 -42.98 4.93
CA ILE A 194 -36.94 -41.71 4.40
C ILE A 194 -36.75 -40.70 5.55
N PRO A 195 -35.58 -40.05 5.68
CA PRO A 195 -35.39 -38.97 6.65
C PRO A 195 -36.38 -37.80 6.42
N ALA A 196 -36.84 -37.18 7.51
CA ALA A 196 -37.87 -36.14 7.43
C ALA A 196 -37.45 -34.90 6.61
N ASP A 197 -36.17 -34.53 6.64
CA ASP A 197 -35.59 -33.44 5.85
C ASP A 197 -35.55 -33.75 4.34
N LYS A 198 -35.74 -35.01 3.95
CA LYS A 198 -35.78 -35.50 2.56
C LYS A 198 -37.20 -35.76 2.04
N LEU A 199 -38.23 -35.63 2.88
CA LEU A 199 -39.63 -35.74 2.46
C LEU A 199 -40.13 -34.53 1.64
N THR A 200 -39.26 -33.57 1.37
CA THR A 200 -39.50 -32.44 0.46
C THR A 200 -38.80 -32.63 -0.89
N ASP A 201 -37.95 -33.65 -1.03
CA ASP A 201 -37.28 -33.99 -2.28
C ASP A 201 -38.10 -35.02 -3.06
N LEU A 202 -38.72 -34.55 -4.15
CA LEU A 202 -39.56 -35.36 -5.02
C LEU A 202 -38.83 -36.62 -5.51
N THR A 203 -37.56 -36.48 -5.91
CA THR A 203 -36.79 -37.58 -6.49
C THR A 203 -36.55 -38.70 -5.48
N THR A 204 -36.25 -38.34 -4.23
CA THR A 204 -36.04 -39.32 -3.15
C THR A 204 -37.32 -40.12 -2.89
N ILE A 205 -38.47 -39.45 -2.82
CA ILE A 205 -39.77 -40.09 -2.57
C ILE A 205 -40.16 -41.01 -3.73
N GLU A 206 -40.02 -40.54 -4.97
CA GLU A 206 -40.32 -41.35 -6.16
C GLU A 206 -39.44 -42.59 -6.25
N LYS A 207 -38.13 -42.48 -6.00
CA LYS A 207 -37.22 -43.64 -6.01
C LYS A 207 -37.59 -44.68 -4.96
N ALA A 208 -38.01 -44.25 -3.78
CA ALA A 208 -38.43 -45.15 -2.72
C ALA A 208 -39.75 -45.88 -3.08
N LEU A 209 -40.69 -45.18 -3.71
CA LEU A 209 -41.94 -45.76 -4.21
C LEU A 209 -41.70 -46.71 -5.39
N GLU A 210 -40.84 -46.33 -6.34
CA GLU A 210 -40.42 -47.15 -7.47
C GLU A 210 -39.73 -48.45 -7.02
N SER A 211 -38.81 -48.34 -6.05
CA SER A 211 -38.09 -49.50 -5.49
C SER A 211 -39.03 -50.52 -4.84
N ARG A 212 -40.11 -50.04 -4.19
CA ARG A 212 -41.03 -50.92 -3.46
C ARG A 212 -42.23 -51.40 -4.27
N PHE A 213 -42.70 -50.60 -5.22
CA PHE A 213 -43.97 -50.81 -5.92
C PHE A 213 -43.87 -50.72 -7.44
N GLY A 214 -42.68 -50.48 -8.00
CA GLY A 214 -42.45 -50.58 -9.43
C GLY A 214 -42.75 -51.98 -9.97
N ASP A 215 -42.88 -52.10 -11.28
CA ASP A 215 -43.36 -53.30 -11.97
C ASP A 215 -42.48 -54.56 -11.76
N SER A 216 -41.32 -54.42 -11.12
CA SER A 216 -40.32 -55.47 -10.86
C SER A 216 -40.68 -56.48 -9.75
N HIS A 217 -41.87 -56.43 -9.16
CA HIS A 217 -42.26 -57.31 -8.04
C HIS A 217 -43.58 -58.09 -8.24
N LEU A 218 -44.14 -58.13 -9.46
CA LEU A 218 -45.18 -59.09 -9.81
C LEU A 218 -44.53 -60.39 -10.30
N THR A 219 -44.22 -61.30 -9.38
CA THR A 219 -44.01 -62.73 -9.67
C THR A 219 -44.66 -63.56 -8.58
#